data_AF-A0A8S4RPJ4-F1
#
_entry.id   AF-A0A8S4RPJ4-F1
#
_cell.length_a   1.000
_cell.length_b   1.000
_cell.length_c   1.000
_cell.angle_alpha   90.00
_cell.angle_beta   90.00
_cell.angle_gamma   90.00
#
_symmetry.space_group_name_H-M   'P 1'
#
loop_
_entity.id
_entity.type
_entity.pdbx_description
1 polymer ?
#
loop_
_entity_poly.entity_id
_entity_poly.type
_entity_poly.pdbx_seq_one_letter_code
_entity_poly.pdbx_strand_id
1 'polypeptide(L)'
;MSCLIKITALCILIATVQCLEYEDDYSDDYPEERSFEEKAPIYDLKDAPKLFEKFIKDYDKEYKDKLDYSKHFNNFITNLKYINEVNREGKSSTSDINLFSDLGDDELSFLG
;
A
#
# COMPACT_ATOMS: atom_id res chain seq x y z
N MET A 1 70.62 -0.08 7.76
CA MET A 1 69.26 -0.61 7.95
C MET A 1 68.46 -0.32 6.69
N SER A 2 67.91 -1.39 6.11
CA SER A 2 66.94 -1.56 5.00
C SER A 2 66.56 -0.35 4.13
N CYS A 3 66.74 -0.32 2.81
CA CYS A 3 66.27 -1.23 1.74
C CYS A 3 64.73 -1.19 1.56
N LEU A 4 64.30 -1.04 0.30
CA LEU A 4 62.92 -1.09 -0.24
C LEU A 4 62.04 0.13 0.15
N ILE A 5 61.49 0.98 -0.71
CA ILE A 5 60.99 0.86 -2.08
C ILE A 5 60.96 2.30 -2.66
N LYS A 6 61.75 2.58 -3.71
CA LYS A 6 61.28 3.49 -4.77
C LYS A 6 60.15 2.73 -5.46
N ILE A 7 59.07 3.41 -5.86
CA ILE A 7 57.80 2.85 -6.41
C ILE A 7 56.69 2.68 -5.35
N THR A 8 56.32 3.76 -4.68
CA THR A 8 54.89 4.02 -4.35
C THR A 8 54.52 5.47 -4.64
N ALA A 9 55.27 6.13 -5.53
CA ALA A 9 54.95 7.44 -6.12
C ALA A 9 53.74 7.40 -7.09
N LEU A 10 52.83 6.44 -6.94
CA LEU A 10 51.67 6.28 -7.82
C LEU A 10 50.40 5.74 -7.13
N CYS A 11 50.47 5.29 -5.86
CA CYS A 11 49.30 4.65 -5.22
C CYS A 11 48.55 5.54 -4.22
N ILE A 12 49.15 6.61 -3.70
CA ILE A 12 48.44 7.50 -2.75
C ILE A 12 47.66 8.61 -3.48
N LEU A 13 48.03 8.92 -4.73
CA LEU A 13 47.27 9.83 -5.60
C LEU A 13 45.91 9.27 -6.05
N ILE A 14 45.62 7.98 -5.82
CA ILE A 14 44.32 7.39 -6.18
C ILE A 14 43.34 7.44 -4.99
N ALA A 15 43.82 7.55 -3.74
CA ALA A 15 42.94 7.61 -2.58
C ALA A 15 42.37 9.01 -2.29
N THR A 16 42.94 10.07 -2.86
CA THR A 16 42.41 11.45 -2.73
C THR A 16 41.57 11.89 -3.92
N VAL A 17 41.50 11.08 -4.99
CA VAL A 17 40.72 11.37 -6.22
C VAL A 17 39.42 10.56 -6.23
N GLN A 18 38.74 10.49 -5.09
CA GLN A 18 37.36 10.00 -5.04
C GLN A 18 36.49 10.75 -4.03
N CYS A 19 36.87 11.99 -3.67
CA CYS A 19 35.98 12.90 -2.95
C CYS A 19 36.00 14.34 -3.49
N LEU A 20 36.75 14.65 -4.56
CA LEU A 20 36.57 15.93 -5.24
C LEU A 20 35.35 15.82 -6.16
N GLU A 21 34.26 16.39 -5.68
CA GLU A 21 33.29 17.13 -6.49
C GLU A 21 32.67 16.30 -7.61
N TYR A 22 31.87 15.34 -7.17
CA TYR A 22 30.76 14.85 -7.97
C TYR A 22 29.65 15.90 -7.88
N GLU A 23 29.83 17.04 -8.56
CA GLU A 23 28.71 17.87 -8.98
C GLU A 23 28.03 17.15 -10.16
N ASP A 24 27.29 16.08 -9.84
CA ASP A 24 26.26 15.64 -10.75
C ASP A 24 25.13 16.67 -10.66
N ASP A 25 25.09 17.50 -11.69
CA ASP A 25 23.94 17.99 -12.44
C ASP A 25 22.67 17.11 -12.31
N TYR A 26 22.12 17.00 -11.10
CA TYR A 26 20.74 16.57 -10.90
C TYR A 26 19.88 17.81 -11.08
N SER A 27 19.60 18.11 -12.34
CA SER A 27 18.59 19.09 -12.73
C SER A 27 17.34 18.84 -11.90
N ASP A 28 16.95 19.86 -11.13
CA ASP A 28 15.77 19.93 -10.27
C ASP A 28 14.49 20.04 -11.12
N ASP A 29 14.34 19.15 -12.09
CA ASP A 29 13.15 18.94 -12.91
C ASP A 29 12.54 17.59 -12.51
N TYR A 30 12.48 17.34 -11.20
CA TYR A 30 11.43 16.46 -10.68
C TYR A 30 10.14 17.24 -10.89
N PRO A 31 9.24 16.81 -11.80
CA PRO A 31 7.94 17.41 -11.88
C PRO A 31 7.33 17.27 -10.49
N GLU A 32 7.17 18.42 -9.81
CA GLU A 32 6.59 18.56 -8.48
C GLU A 32 5.50 17.51 -8.36
N GLU A 33 5.78 16.44 -7.59
CA GLU A 33 5.02 15.21 -7.68
C GLU A 33 3.57 15.59 -7.50
N ARG A 34 2.78 15.39 -8.56
CA ARG A 34 1.36 15.66 -8.55
C ARG A 34 0.82 14.85 -7.39
N SER A 35 0.53 15.52 -6.28
CA SER A 35 -0.11 14.94 -5.11
C SER A 35 -1.51 14.53 -5.56
N PHE A 36 -1.61 13.34 -6.13
CA PHE A 36 -2.85 12.61 -6.17
C PHE A 36 -3.13 12.21 -4.72
N GLU A 37 -3.59 13.17 -3.93
CA GLU A 37 -4.32 12.88 -2.71
C GLU A 37 -5.62 12.18 -3.17
N GLU A 38 -5.53 10.87 -3.43
CA GLU A 38 -6.72 10.07 -3.65
C GLU A 38 -7.54 10.11 -2.37
N LYS A 39 -8.61 10.91 -2.42
CA LYS A 39 -9.53 11.06 -1.31
C LYS A 39 -10.08 9.68 -0.95
N ALA A 40 -10.05 9.37 0.35
CA ALA A 40 -10.56 8.12 0.90
C ALA A 40 -11.97 7.79 0.36
N PRO A 41 -12.22 6.54 -0.10
CA PRO A 41 -13.49 6.18 -0.70
C PRO A 41 -14.63 6.24 0.34
N ILE A 42 -15.78 6.76 -0.09
CA ILE A 42 -17.02 6.73 0.68
C ILE A 42 -18.11 6.11 -0.20
N TYR A 43 -18.71 5.04 0.30
CA TYR A 43 -19.67 4.21 -0.40
C TYR A 43 -21.11 4.58 -0.07
N ASP A 44 -21.99 4.66 -1.07
CA ASP A 44 -23.43 4.69 -0.83
C ASP A 44 -23.91 3.28 -0.48
N LEU A 45 -24.57 3.11 0.67
CA LEU A 45 -25.11 1.82 1.10
C LEU A 45 -26.23 1.33 0.17
N LYS A 46 -26.85 2.21 -0.61
CA LYS A 46 -27.82 1.82 -1.65
C LYS A 46 -27.17 1.02 -2.78
N ASP A 47 -25.88 1.27 -3.02
CA ASP A 47 -25.10 0.54 -4.02
C ASP A 47 -24.52 -0.77 -3.48
N ALA A 48 -24.73 -1.10 -2.19
CA ALA A 48 -24.18 -2.30 -1.57
C ALA A 48 -24.46 -3.60 -2.35
N PRO A 49 -25.66 -3.85 -2.93
CA PRO A 49 -25.88 -5.04 -3.76
C PRO A 49 -24.92 -5.10 -4.97
N LYS A 50 -24.76 -3.98 -5.68
CA LYS A 50 -23.87 -3.90 -6.85
C LYS A 50 -22.40 -4.00 -6.46
N LEU A 51 -22.01 -3.37 -5.35
CA LEU A 51 -20.66 -3.45 -4.82
C LEU A 51 -20.32 -4.87 -4.38
N PHE A 52 -21.27 -5.59 -3.78
CA PHE A 52 -21.08 -6.98 -3.37
C PHE A 52 -20.97 -7.92 -4.59
N GLU A 53 -21.79 -7.73 -5.63
CA GLU A 53 -21.64 -8.47 -6.89
C GLU A 53 -20.27 -8.25 -7.55
N LYS A 54 -19.73 -7.04 -7.49
CA LYS A 54 -18.38 -6.74 -7.98
C LYS A 54 -17.33 -7.40 -7.08
N PHE A 55 -17.44 -7.27 -5.77
CA PHE A 55 -16.56 -7.89 -4.78
C PHE A 55 -16.45 -9.41 -4.98
N ILE A 56 -17.57 -10.09 -5.18
CA ILE A 56 -17.60 -11.54 -5.44
C ILE A 56 -16.75 -11.90 -6.65
N LYS A 57 -16.81 -11.10 -7.72
CA LYS A 57 -16.05 -11.35 -8.96
C LYS A 57 -14.58 -10.99 -8.81
N ASP A 58 -14.29 -9.87 -8.17
CA ASP A 58 -12.91 -9.37 -8.01
C ASP A 58 -12.07 -10.29 -7.11
N TYR A 59 -12.69 -10.90 -6.11
CA TYR A 59 -12.04 -11.77 -5.13
C TYR A 59 -12.40 -13.25 -5.27
N ASP A 60 -13.02 -13.63 -6.39
CA ASP A 60 -13.41 -15.02 -6.72
C ASP A 60 -14.11 -15.74 -5.56
N LYS A 61 -15.11 -15.08 -4.96
CA LYS A 61 -15.82 -15.60 -3.80
C LYS A 61 -16.87 -16.62 -4.23
N GLU A 62 -16.89 -17.74 -3.53
CA GLU A 62 -17.93 -18.75 -3.66
C GLU A 62 -18.59 -18.98 -2.30
N TYR A 63 -19.91 -19.03 -2.28
CA TYR A 63 -20.69 -19.28 -1.07
C TYR A 63 -21.44 -20.59 -1.20
N LYS A 64 -21.47 -21.36 -0.10
CA LYS A 64 -21.99 -22.73 -0.10
C LYS A 64 -23.48 -22.79 -0.42
N ASP A 65 -24.25 -21.86 0.11
CA ASP A 65 -25.70 -21.82 -0.03
C ASP A 65 -26.24 -20.38 0.16
N LYS A 66 -27.56 -20.25 0.08
CA LYS A 66 -28.23 -18.95 0.21
C LYS A 66 -28.09 -18.34 1.61
N LEU A 67 -28.01 -19.17 2.65
CA LEU A 67 -27.85 -18.67 4.02
C LEU A 67 -26.45 -18.09 4.20
N ASP A 68 -25.45 -18.80 3.69
CA ASP A 68 -24.04 -18.37 3.65
C ASP A 68 -23.87 -17.06 2.87
N TYR A 69 -24.42 -16.99 1.66
CA TYR A 69 -24.47 -15.76 0.86
C TYR A 69 -25.09 -14.60 1.65
N SER A 70 -26.21 -14.85 2.33
CA SER A 70 -26.90 -13.81 3.11
C SER A 70 -26.10 -13.37 4.32
N LYS A 71 -25.36 -14.28 4.98
CA LYS A 71 -24.45 -13.96 6.09
C LYS A 71 -23.36 -13.01 5.60
N HIS A 72 -22.65 -13.41 4.55
CA HIS A 72 -21.55 -12.62 3.98
C HIS A 72 -22.01 -11.28 3.42
N PHE A 73 -23.18 -11.21 2.79
CA PHE A 73 -23.74 -9.93 2.35
C PHE A 73 -24.03 -8.96 3.50
N ASN A 74 -24.57 -9.48 4.62
CA ASN A 74 -24.84 -8.66 5.81
C ASN A 74 -23.54 -8.18 6.48
N ASN A 75 -22.52 -9.05 6.55
CA ASN A 75 -21.19 -8.68 7.03
C ASN A 75 -20.57 -7.60 6.13
N PHE A 76 -20.68 -7.77 4.80
CA PHE A 76 -20.21 -6.79 3.82
C PHE A 76 -20.83 -5.41 4.02
N ILE A 77 -22.15 -5.32 4.21
CA ILE A 77 -22.82 -4.04 4.51
C ILE A 77 -22.29 -3.43 5.82
N THR A 78 -22.05 -4.25 6.83
CA THR A 78 -21.54 -3.80 8.14
C THR A 78 -20.13 -3.23 7.99
N ASN A 79 -19.25 -3.91 7.28
CA ASN A 79 -17.89 -3.46 7.02
C ASN A 79 -17.86 -2.23 6.10
N LEU A 80 -18.80 -2.10 5.16
CA LEU A 80 -18.94 -0.91 4.31
C LEU A 80 -19.29 0.34 5.14
N LYS A 81 -20.14 0.18 6.17
CA LYS A 81 -20.43 1.27 7.13
C LYS A 81 -19.19 1.66 7.92
N TYR A 82 -18.43 0.67 8.38
CA TYR A 82 -17.19 0.90 9.11
C TYR A 82 -16.15 1.64 8.26
N ILE A 83 -15.93 1.20 7.01
CA ILE A 83 -15.04 1.88 6.05
C ILE A 83 -15.45 3.35 5.89
N ASN A 84 -16.75 3.61 5.70
CA ASN A 84 -17.26 4.98 5.57
C ASN A 84 -17.04 5.82 6.83
N GLU A 85 -17.18 5.23 8.02
CA GLU A 85 -16.96 5.92 9.29
C GLU A 85 -15.50 6.32 9.43
N VAL A 86 -14.56 5.37 9.31
CA VAL A 86 -13.13 5.64 9.50
C VAL A 86 -12.57 6.58 8.44
N ASN A 87 -13.05 6.48 7.20
CA ASN A 87 -12.61 7.36 6.12
C ASN A 87 -13.14 8.79 6.27
N ARG A 88 -14.29 8.99 6.93
CA ARG A 88 -14.80 10.35 7.26
C ARG A 88 -14.02 11.00 8.40
N GLU A 89 -13.51 10.20 9.34
CA GLU A 89 -12.69 10.71 10.44
C GLU A 89 -11.35 11.29 9.96
N GLY A 90 -10.90 10.95 8.75
CA GLY A 90 -9.72 11.58 8.13
C GLY A 90 -8.42 11.26 8.86
N LYS A 91 -8.18 9.98 9.17
CA LYS A 91 -6.94 9.50 9.80
C LYS A 91 -5.79 9.41 8.79
N SER A 92 -4.58 9.12 9.29
CA SER A 92 -3.37 8.93 8.47
C SER A 92 -3.40 7.72 7.54
N SER A 93 -4.47 6.92 7.57
CA SER A 93 -4.70 5.80 6.68
C SER A 93 -6.16 5.77 6.23
N THR A 94 -6.38 5.24 5.02
CA THR A 94 -7.70 5.01 4.44
C THR A 94 -8.01 3.52 4.45
N SER A 95 -9.28 3.17 4.62
CA SER A 95 -9.79 1.81 4.47
C SER A 95 -10.51 1.66 3.14
N ASP A 96 -10.49 0.46 2.56
CA ASP A 96 -11.16 0.18 1.31
C ASP A 96 -11.71 -1.26 1.28
N ILE A 97 -12.59 -1.55 0.31
CA ILE A 97 -13.10 -2.90 0.03
C ILE A 97 -11.91 -3.79 -0.36
N ASN A 98 -11.70 -4.83 0.44
CA ASN A 98 -10.60 -5.78 0.30
C ASN A 98 -11.11 -7.22 0.46
N LEU A 99 -10.22 -8.20 0.34
CA LEU A 99 -10.53 -9.64 0.40
C LEU A 99 -11.34 -10.07 1.64
N PHE A 100 -11.25 -9.33 2.75
CA PHE A 100 -11.89 -9.66 4.02
C PHE A 100 -13.16 -8.86 4.28
N SER A 101 -13.61 -8.02 3.34
CA SER A 101 -14.75 -7.13 3.54
C SER A 101 -16.07 -7.85 3.79
N ASP A 102 -16.20 -9.14 3.51
CA ASP A 102 -17.40 -9.93 3.78
C ASP A 102 -17.32 -10.81 5.04
N LEU A 103 -16.22 -10.75 5.80
CA LEU A 103 -16.04 -11.58 6.98
C LEU A 103 -16.64 -10.92 8.24
N GLY A 104 -17.13 -11.75 9.15
CA GLY A 104 -17.49 -11.36 10.51
C GLY A 104 -16.31 -11.52 11.48
N ASP A 105 -16.46 -10.99 12.71
CA ASP A 105 -15.46 -11.10 13.77
C ASP A 105 -15.14 -12.56 14.14
N ASP A 106 -16.15 -13.43 14.09
CA ASP A 106 -16.01 -14.87 14.29
C ASP A 106 -15.06 -15.48 13.27
N GLU A 107 -15.21 -15.12 12.00
CA GLU A 107 -14.43 -15.65 10.87
C GLU A 107 -13.00 -15.10 10.84
N LEU A 108 -12.83 -13.81 11.14
CA LEU A 108 -11.53 -13.16 11.22
C LEU A 108 -10.65 -13.80 12.32
N SER A 109 -11.25 -14.22 13.43
CA SER A 109 -10.52 -14.85 14.53
C SER A 109 -9.84 -16.18 14.17
N PHE A 110 -10.33 -16.88 13.13
CA PHE A 110 -9.74 -18.13 12.65
C PHE A 110 -8.59 -17.93 11.65
N LEU A 111 -8.31 -16.68 11.26
CA LEU A 111 -7.23 -16.33 10.33
C LEU A 111 -5.94 -15.88 11.03
N GLY A 112 -5.92 -15.86 12.37
CA GLY A 112 -4.82 -15.36 13.22
C GLY A 112 -4.17 -16.41 14.10
#